data_AF-A0A4V3CUP5-F1
#
_entry.id   AF-A0A4V3CUP5-F1
#
_cell.length_a   1.000
_cell.length_b   1.000
_cell.length_c   1.000
_cell.angle_alpha   90.00
_cell.angle_beta   90.00
_cell.angle_gamma   90.00
#
_symmetry.space_group_name_H-M   'P 1'
#
loop_
_entity.id
_entity.type
_entity.pdbx_description
1 polymer ?
#
loop_
_entity_poly.entity_id
_entity_poly.type
_entity_poly.pdbx_seq_one_letter_code
_entity_poly.pdbx_strand_id
1 'polypeptide(L)'
;MIKSLTWVSLLLALLASGCASMDTDTYGRKEGWRRARVVEVGGIESPMKTLQTDCRSELGPNPPYTRFAVVSYNVRGSPRNKARRISAIPNDLDLQADDLVFVNIQNCLAPLRKRDALGNTP
;
A
#
# COMPACT_ATOMS: atom_id res chain seq x y z
N MET A 1 -43.39 -39.28 -3.18
CA MET A 1 -41.92 -39.22 -3.02
C MET A 1 -41.40 -37.90 -3.59
N ILE A 2 -41.64 -36.76 -2.94
CA ILE A 2 -41.16 -35.42 -3.39
C ILE A 2 -40.95 -34.54 -2.13
N LYS A 3 -40.08 -34.98 -1.20
CA LYS A 3 -39.71 -34.20 0.00
C LYS A 3 -38.20 -34.01 0.15
N SER A 4 -37.40 -34.81 -0.56
CA SER A 4 -35.93 -34.77 -0.52
C SER A 4 -35.33 -33.70 -1.42
N LEU A 5 -36.06 -33.24 -2.46
CA LEU A 5 -35.54 -32.28 -3.44
C LEU A 5 -35.47 -30.85 -2.88
N THR A 6 -36.38 -30.47 -1.99
CA THR A 6 -36.45 -29.12 -1.41
C THR A 6 -35.35 -28.85 -0.40
N TRP A 7 -34.82 -29.88 0.27
CA TRP A 7 -33.78 -29.71 1.28
C TRP A 7 -32.39 -29.50 0.69
N VAL A 8 -32.11 -30.12 -0.46
CA VAL A 8 -30.84 -29.95 -1.18
C VAL A 8 -30.70 -28.52 -1.70
N SER A 9 -31.80 -27.91 -2.15
CA SER A 9 -31.81 -26.52 -2.63
C SER A 9 -31.50 -25.50 -1.53
N LEU A 10 -31.93 -25.76 -0.29
CA LEU A 10 -31.71 -24.84 0.82
C LEU A 10 -30.25 -24.86 1.31
N LEU A 11 -29.61 -26.03 1.32
CA LEU A 11 -28.20 -26.20 1.70
C LEU A 11 -27.24 -25.55 0.70
N LEU A 12 -27.58 -25.51 -0.59
CA LEU A 12 -26.73 -24.91 -1.62
C LEU A 12 -26.69 -23.36 -1.54
N ALA A 13 -27.74 -22.73 -1.01
CA ALA A 13 -27.82 -21.28 -0.86
C ALA A 13 -26.93 -20.74 0.28
N LEU A 14 -26.69 -21.54 1.34
CA LEU A 14 -25.85 -21.14 2.49
C LEU A 14 -24.35 -21.11 2.15
N LEU A 15 -23.91 -21.93 1.19
CA LEU A 15 -22.51 -22.02 0.73
C LEU A 15 -22.09 -20.85 -0.18
N ALA A 16 -23.03 -20.04 -0.66
CA ALA A 16 -22.76 -18.91 -1.55
C ALA A 16 -22.40 -17.61 -0.81
N SER A 17 -22.36 -17.60 0.52
CA SER A 17 -21.90 -16.47 1.33
C SER A 17 -20.37 -16.42 1.44
N GLY A 18 -19.68 -16.50 0.29
CA GLY A 18 -18.26 -16.19 0.24
C GLY A 18 -18.08 -14.70 0.56
N CYS A 19 -17.48 -14.38 1.70
CA CYS A 19 -17.00 -13.03 2.00
C CYS A 19 -15.96 -12.62 0.96
N ALA A 20 -16.40 -12.10 -0.17
CA ALA A 20 -15.56 -11.27 -1.02
C ALA A 20 -15.28 -10.01 -0.21
N SER A 21 -14.18 -10.02 0.55
CA SER A 21 -13.58 -8.80 1.08
C SER A 21 -13.11 -8.01 -0.13
N MET A 22 -14.02 -7.25 -0.74
CA MET A 22 -13.67 -6.15 -1.61
C MET A 22 -12.94 -5.17 -0.71
N ASP A 23 -11.62 -5.27 -0.68
CA ASP A 23 -10.76 -4.13 -0.40
C ASP A 23 -11.18 -3.08 -1.43
N THR A 24 -12.13 -2.23 -1.06
CA THR A 24 -12.37 -0.98 -1.77
C THR A 24 -11.01 -0.33 -1.89
N ASP A 25 -10.56 -0.13 -3.13
CA ASP A 25 -9.29 0.52 -3.43
C ASP A 25 -9.46 1.99 -3.01
N THR A 26 -9.36 2.24 -1.70
CA THR A 26 -9.71 3.50 -1.04
C THR A 26 -8.84 4.65 -1.56
N TYR A 27 -7.74 4.30 -2.22
CA TYR A 27 -6.74 5.23 -2.69
C TYR A 27 -6.37 4.95 -4.13
N GLY A 28 -6.61 5.95 -4.99
CA GLY A 28 -6.53 5.92 -6.45
C GLY A 28 -5.42 5.06 -7.06
N ARG A 29 -5.72 3.78 -7.33
CA ARG A 29 -4.76 2.85 -7.94
C ARG A 29 -4.43 3.24 -9.37
N LYS A 30 -5.37 3.83 -10.09
CA LYS A 30 -5.15 4.37 -11.45
C LYS A 30 -4.21 5.56 -11.43
N GLU A 31 -4.26 6.33 -10.36
CA GLU A 31 -3.46 7.52 -10.04
C GLU A 31 -2.09 7.16 -9.40
N GLY A 32 -1.72 5.88 -9.44
CA GLY A 32 -0.39 5.42 -9.02
C GLY A 32 -0.27 4.99 -7.56
N TRP A 33 -1.33 5.04 -6.76
CA TRP A 33 -1.22 4.71 -5.34
C TRP A 33 -1.22 3.21 -5.07
N ARG A 34 -0.33 2.77 -4.17
CA ARG A 34 -0.20 1.37 -3.76
C ARG A 34 -0.14 1.28 -2.25
N ARG A 35 -0.80 0.25 -1.71
CA ARG A 35 -0.58 -0.19 -0.34
C ARG A 35 0.88 -0.62 -0.19
N ALA A 36 1.54 -0.04 0.80
CA ALA A 36 2.93 -0.30 1.14
C ALA A 36 3.10 -0.56 2.63
N ARG A 37 4.32 -0.97 2.99
CA ARG A 37 4.82 -1.09 4.35
C ARG A 37 6.19 -0.42 4.44
N VAL A 38 6.42 0.34 5.50
CA VAL A 38 7.73 0.95 5.80
C VAL A 38 8.71 -0.15 6.18
N VAL A 39 9.90 -0.11 5.58
CA VAL A 39 10.99 -1.06 5.83
C VAL A 39 12.04 -0.41 6.72
N GLU A 40 12.43 0.83 6.40
CA GLU A 40 13.39 1.64 7.17
C GLU A 40 13.12 3.12 6.90
N VAL A 41 13.50 3.97 7.86
CA VAL A 41 13.36 5.43 7.81
C VAL A 41 14.75 6.06 7.89
N GLY A 42 14.99 7.10 7.11
CA GLY A 42 16.28 7.79 7.03
C GLY A 42 16.17 9.22 6.51
N GLY A 43 17.28 9.95 6.59
CA GLY A 43 17.41 11.28 5.99
C GLY A 43 17.82 11.23 4.52
N ILE A 44 17.86 12.41 3.88
CA ILE A 44 18.24 12.56 2.46
C ILE A 44 19.61 11.96 2.12
N GLU A 45 20.59 12.03 3.03
CA GLU A 45 21.94 11.47 2.84
C GLU A 45 22.07 10.03 3.37
N SER A 46 20.99 9.44 3.89
CA SER A 46 21.08 8.12 4.52
C SER A 46 21.40 7.04 3.47
N PRO A 47 22.40 6.17 3.71
CA PRO A 47 22.65 5.02 2.87
C PRO A 47 21.53 4.00 3.10
N MET A 48 20.54 3.99 2.20
CA MET A 48 19.37 3.12 2.26
C MET A 48 19.51 1.96 1.26
N LYS A 49 19.06 0.76 1.65
CA LYS A 49 19.33 -0.49 0.90
C LYS A 49 18.76 -0.43 -0.52
N THR A 50 19.58 -0.79 -1.53
CA THR A 50 19.33 -0.81 -3.00
C THR A 50 17.87 -1.00 -3.42
N LEU A 51 17.39 -0.10 -4.28
CA LEU A 51 15.98 0.02 -4.66
C LEU A 51 15.80 0.11 -6.16
N GLN A 52 14.61 -0.25 -6.62
CA GLN A 52 14.23 -0.05 -8.02
C GLN A 52 13.99 1.43 -8.34
N THR A 53 13.67 2.25 -7.35
CA THR A 53 13.49 3.69 -7.54
C THR A 53 13.83 4.47 -6.27
N ASP A 54 14.60 5.55 -6.42
CA ASP A 54 14.94 6.48 -5.35
C ASP A 54 14.36 7.85 -5.71
N CYS A 55 13.34 8.31 -4.97
CA CYS A 55 12.73 9.62 -5.26
C CYS A 55 13.59 10.81 -4.88
N ARG A 56 14.66 10.65 -4.10
CA ARG A 56 15.47 11.79 -3.65
C ARG A 56 16.09 12.52 -4.85
N SER A 57 16.53 11.77 -5.87
CA SER A 57 17.12 12.33 -7.08
C SER A 57 16.12 13.09 -7.96
N GLU A 58 14.81 12.85 -7.81
CA GLU A 58 13.75 13.48 -8.60
C GLU A 58 13.21 14.77 -7.98
N LEU A 59 13.56 15.11 -6.73
CA LEU A 59 13.02 16.27 -6.02
C LEU A 59 13.72 17.61 -6.35
N GLY A 60 14.80 17.58 -7.12
CA GLY A 60 15.58 18.78 -7.45
C GLY A 60 16.39 19.34 -6.26
N PRO A 61 16.99 20.55 -6.41
CA PRO A 61 17.99 21.07 -5.45
C PRO A 61 17.41 21.55 -4.12
N ASN A 62 16.11 21.86 -4.05
CA ASN A 62 15.44 22.34 -2.84
C ASN A 62 14.24 21.44 -2.54
N PRO A 63 14.47 20.21 -2.07
CA PRO A 63 13.39 19.25 -1.86
C PRO A 63 12.45 19.75 -0.74
N PRO A 64 11.12 19.62 -0.91
CA PRO A 64 10.15 20.02 0.10
C PRO A 64 10.17 19.13 1.37
N TYR A 65 10.91 18.02 1.33
CA TYR A 65 10.99 17.03 2.40
C TYR A 65 12.45 16.66 2.68
N THR A 66 12.79 16.50 3.97
CA THR A 66 14.14 16.13 4.43
C THR A 66 14.21 14.68 4.94
N ARG A 67 13.05 14.06 5.16
CA ARG A 67 12.90 12.70 5.68
C ARG A 67 12.32 11.77 4.62
N PHE A 68 12.82 10.54 4.61
CA PHE A 68 12.50 9.53 3.61
C PHE A 68 12.34 8.16 4.25
N ALA A 69 11.56 7.31 3.60
CA ALA A 69 11.44 5.91 3.99
C ALA A 69 11.67 5.00 2.78
N VAL A 70 12.28 3.84 3.02
CA VAL A 70 12.14 2.71 2.11
C VAL A 70 10.80 2.08 2.39
N VAL A 71 9.97 1.97 1.35
CA VAL A 71 8.70 1.28 1.42
C VAL A 71 8.67 0.09 0.48
N SER A 72 8.01 -0.99 0.90
CA SER A 72 7.77 -2.17 0.07
C SER A 72 6.30 -2.29 -0.31
N TYR A 73 6.03 -2.54 -1.58
CA TYR A 73 4.67 -2.66 -2.12
C TYR A 73 4.55 -3.82 -3.10
N ASN A 74 3.32 -4.34 -3.27
CA ASN A 74 3.03 -5.44 -4.19
C ASN A 74 2.95 -4.94 -5.64
N VAL A 75 3.75 -5.55 -6.52
CA VAL A 75 3.73 -5.29 -7.96
C VAL A 75 2.59 -6.08 -8.59
N ARG A 76 1.77 -5.40 -9.41
CA ARG A 76 0.63 -6.01 -10.11
C ARG A 76 -0.36 -6.72 -9.17
N GLY A 77 -0.40 -6.34 -7.89
CA GLY A 77 -1.28 -6.96 -6.88
C GLY A 77 -0.83 -8.34 -6.39
N SER A 78 0.31 -8.87 -6.85
CA SER A 78 0.82 -10.16 -6.39
C SER A 78 1.54 -10.00 -5.04
N PRO A 79 1.17 -10.77 -4.00
CA PRO A 79 1.88 -10.76 -2.73
C PRO A 79 3.30 -11.35 -2.82
N ARG A 80 3.58 -12.13 -3.89
CA ARG A 80 4.89 -12.76 -4.12
C ARG A 80 5.89 -11.80 -4.77
N ASN A 81 5.40 -10.79 -5.49
CA ASN A 81 6.25 -9.84 -6.21
C ASN A 81 6.24 -8.50 -5.50
N LYS A 82 7.29 -8.23 -4.73
CA LYS A 82 7.45 -6.96 -4.01
C LYS A 82 8.51 -6.09 -4.66
N ALA A 83 8.17 -4.82 -4.84
CA ALA A 83 9.12 -3.77 -5.19
C ALA A 83 9.45 -2.96 -3.93
N ARG A 84 10.54 -2.19 -4.00
CA ARG A 84 10.92 -1.24 -2.97
C ARG A 84 11.28 0.12 -3.60
N ARG A 85 10.95 1.20 -2.89
CA ARG A 85 11.14 2.58 -3.34
C ARG A 85 11.46 3.51 -2.16
N ILE A 86 12.30 4.53 -2.37
CA ILE A 86 12.44 5.65 -1.43
C ILE A 86 11.34 6.65 -1.71
N SER A 87 10.62 7.07 -0.69
CA SER A 87 9.60 8.10 -0.82
C SER A 87 9.64 9.04 0.36
N ALA A 88 9.29 10.30 0.10
CA ALA A 88 9.32 11.35 1.09
C ALA A 88 8.30 11.08 2.21
N ILE A 89 8.70 11.40 3.44
CA ILE A 89 7.82 11.44 4.60
C ILE A 89 7.41 12.91 4.80
N PRO A 90 6.11 13.24 4.84
CA PRO A 90 5.68 14.61 5.10
C PRO A 90 6.06 15.03 6.53
N ASN A 91 6.31 16.32 6.76
CA ASN A 91 6.94 16.82 8.00
C ASN A 91 6.09 16.63 9.25
N ASP A 92 4.77 16.55 9.09
CA ASP A 92 3.76 16.33 10.13
C ASP A 92 3.52 14.84 10.44
N LEU A 93 4.12 13.95 9.65
CA LEU A 93 3.94 12.51 9.82
C LEU A 93 5.18 11.88 10.41
N ASP A 94 5.03 11.18 11.53
CA ASP A 94 6.06 10.31 12.07
C ASP A 94 5.79 8.85 11.66
N LEU A 95 6.83 8.20 11.16
CA LEU A 95 6.78 6.82 10.67
C LEU A 95 7.93 6.02 11.26
N GLN A 96 7.67 4.74 11.48
CA GLN A 96 8.64 3.74 11.87
C GLN A 96 8.56 2.51 10.97
N ALA A 97 9.52 1.59 11.11
CA ALA A 97 9.46 0.30 10.44
C ALA A 97 8.13 -0.42 10.73
N ASP A 98 7.65 -1.18 9.75
CA ASP A 98 6.38 -1.90 9.74
C ASP A 98 5.09 -1.07 9.65
N ASP A 99 5.18 0.27 9.71
CA ASP A 99 4.01 1.13 9.49
C ASP A 99 3.38 0.89 8.11
N LEU A 100 2.04 0.94 8.10
CA LEU A 100 1.25 0.81 6.89
C LEU A 100 1.06 2.18 6.25
N VAL A 101 1.36 2.26 4.96
CA VAL A 101 1.28 3.52 4.21
C VAL A 101 0.71 3.30 2.82
N PHE A 102 0.35 4.40 2.16
CA PHE A 102 0.20 4.48 0.72
C PHE A 102 1.41 5.15 0.10
N VAL A 103 1.93 4.57 -0.98
CA VAL A 103 3.01 5.12 -1.80
C VAL A 103 2.50 5.39 -3.20
N ASN A 104 2.87 6.53 -3.78
CA ASN A 104 2.63 6.78 -5.20
C ASN A 104 3.82 6.29 -6.02
N ILE A 105 3.57 5.35 -6.94
CA ILE A 105 4.62 4.75 -7.79
C ILE A 105 4.83 5.49 -9.11
N GLN A 106 4.01 6.50 -9.40
CA GLN A 106 4.05 7.30 -10.63
C GLN A 106 4.55 8.73 -10.40
N ASN A 107 4.54 9.22 -9.15
CA ASN A 107 4.89 10.61 -8.83
C ASN A 107 5.78 10.68 -7.57
N CYS A 108 7.04 11.09 -7.71
CA CYS A 108 7.97 11.27 -6.59
C CYS A 108 7.68 12.50 -5.71
N LEU A 109 6.93 13.48 -6.22
CA LEU A 109 6.54 14.66 -5.45
C LEU A 109 5.38 14.37 -4.49
N ALA A 110 4.67 13.24 -4.68
CA ALA A 110 3.62 12.80 -3.78
C ALA A 110 4.24 12.11 -2.56
N PRO A 111 4.15 12.70 -1.35
CA PRO A 111 4.71 12.10 -0.15
C PRO A 111 3.88 10.88 0.29
N LEU A 112 4.46 10.08 1.19
CA LEU A 112 3.77 8.96 1.82
C LEU A 112 2.54 9.44 2.60
N ARG A 113 1.50 8.60 2.61
CA ARG A 113 0.31 8.80 3.45
C ARG A 113 0.16 7.66 4.42
N LYS A 114 -0.16 7.95 5.69
CA LYS A 114 -0.45 6.92 6.67
C LYS A 114 -1.69 6.13 6.24
N ARG A 115 -1.64 4.81 6.43
CA ARG A 115 -2.78 3.92 6.23
C ARG A 115 -3.12 3.31 7.57
N ASP A 116 -4.36 3.45 8.00
CA ASP A 116 -4.83 2.73 9.17
C ASP A 116 -5.01 1.22 8.87
N ALA A 117 -5.31 0.43 9.89
CA ALA A 117 -5.52 -1.01 9.72
C ALA A 117 -6.75 -1.35 8.85
N LEU A 118 -7.68 -0.41 8.68
CA LEU A 118 -8.92 -0.55 7.91
C LEU A 118 -8.74 -0.13 6.45
N GLY A 119 -7.59 0.41 6.07
CA GLY A 119 -7.29 0.86 4.71
C GLY A 119 -7.71 2.30 4.42
N ASN A 120 -8.06 3.09 5.43
CA ASN A 120 -8.38 4.51 5.31
C ASN A 120 -7.17 5.38 5.68
N THR A 121 -7.22 6.66 5.27
CA THR A 121 -6.43 7.71 5.90
C THR A 121 -7.20 8.23 7.12
N PRO A 122 -6.54 8.60 8.23
CA PRO A 122 -7.16 9.46 9.23
C PRO A 122 -7.62 10.79 8.62
#